data_AF-A0A413H170-F1
#
_entry.id   AF-A0A413H170-F1
#
_cell.length_a   1.000
_cell.length_b   1.000
_cell.length_c   1.000
_cell.angle_alpha   90.00
_cell.angle_beta   90.00
_cell.angle_gamma   90.00
#
_symmetry.space_group_name_H-M   'P 1'
#
loop_
_entity.id
_entity.type
_entity.pdbx_description
1 polymer ?
#
loop_
_entity_poly.entity_id
_entity_poly.type
_entity_poly.pdbx_seq_one_letter_code
_entity_poly.pdbx_strand_id
1 'polypeptide(L)' 'MNDYYIKKYWEEEDILFYLHFHNKLAVRQIEVLSGETVCLTIENPIQGEHLLCDKELDDVSFEEWI' A
#
# COMPACT_ATOMS: atom_id res chain seq x y z
N MET A 1 6.96 -16.69 -9.70
CA MET A 1 7.11 -15.35 -9.11
C MET A 1 5.81 -14.63 -9.38
N ASN A 2 5.10 -14.27 -8.31
CA ASN A 2 3.74 -13.76 -8.42
C ASN A 2 3.73 -12.33 -7.91
N ASP A 3 3.20 -11.44 -8.75
CA ASP A 3 2.89 -10.06 -8.38
C ASP A 3 1.42 -9.98 -7.96
N TYR A 4 1.17 -9.27 -6.87
CA TYR A 4 -0.18 -9.01 -6.36
C TYR A 4 -0.38 -7.50 -6.24
N TYR A 5 -1.53 -7.03 -6.69
CA TYR A 5 -1.89 -5.62 -6.67
C TYR A 5 -3.18 -5.46 -5.89
N ILE A 6 -3.17 -4.57 -4.91
CA ILE A 6 -4.29 -4.31 -4.01
C ILE A 6 -4.66 -2.84 -4.10
N LYS A 7 -5.95 -2.58 -4.12
CA LYS A 7 -6.53 -1.25 -3.91
C LYS A 7 -7.32 -1.31 -2.60
N LYS A 8 -6.99 -0.47 -1.63
CA LYS A 8 -7.66 -0.42 -0.33
C LYS A 8 -7.94 1.03 0.06
N TYR A 9 -9.17 1.33 0.42
CA TYR A 9 -9.55 2.63 0.95
C TYR A 9 -9.61 2.56 2.47
N TRP A 10 -9.00 3.52 3.16
CA TRP A 10 -9.05 3.69 4.60
C TRP A 10 -9.92 4.89 4.93
N GLU A 11 -11.12 4.63 5.43
CA GLU A 11 -12.14 5.65 5.64
C GLU A 11 -11.77 6.67 6.73
N GLU A 12 -11.05 6.23 7.77
CA GLU A 12 -10.73 7.09 8.93
C GLU A 12 -9.83 8.27 8.56
N GLU A 13 -8.91 8.06 7.62
CA GLU A 13 -7.96 9.09 7.18
C GLU A 13 -8.24 9.62 5.76
N ASP A 14 -9.31 9.15 5.09
CA ASP A 14 -9.63 9.48 3.69
C ASP A 14 -8.43 9.22 2.75
N ILE A 15 -7.84 8.02 2.87
CA ILE A 15 -6.66 7.62 2.08
C ILE A 15 -7.00 6.42 1.21
N LEU A 16 -6.67 6.51 -0.07
CA LEU A 16 -6.73 5.40 -1.00
C LEU A 16 -5.32 4.84 -1.26
N PHE A 17 -5.09 3.62 -0.81
CA PHE A 17 -3.86 2.87 -1.00
C PHE A 17 -3.91 2.01 -2.25
N TYR A 18 -2.82 2.04 -3.01
CA TYR A 18 -2.48 1.04 -4.01
C TYR A 18 -1.19 0.35 -3.59
N LEU A 19 -1.25 -0.95 -3.32
CA LEU A 19 -0.12 -1.73 -2.85
C LEU A 19 0.29 -2.74 -3.93
N HIS A 20 1.59 -2.83 -4.19
CA HIS A 20 2.19 -3.87 -5.03
C HIS A 20 3.05 -4.77 -4.16
N PHE A 21 2.69 -6.04 -4.12
CA PHE A 21 3.46 -7.09 -3.48
C PHE A 21 4.17 -7.95 -4.52
N HIS A 22 5.44 -8.23 -4.27
CA HIS A 22 6.24 -9.19 -5.04
C HIS A 22 6.71 -10.30 -4.10
N ASN A 23 6.34 -11.54 -4.40
CA ASN A 23 6.58 -12.69 -3.51
C ASN A 23 6.10 -12.44 -2.07
N LYS A 24 4.87 -11.89 -1.95
CA LYS A 24 4.21 -11.54 -0.68
C LYS A 24 4.82 -10.39 0.12
N LEU A 25 5.90 -9.76 -0.35
CA LEU A 25 6.49 -8.57 0.27
C LEU A 25 6.05 -7.31 -0.46
N ALA A 26 5.65 -6.28 0.27
CA ALA A 26 5.32 -4.99 -0.34
C ALA A 26 6.59 -4.38 -0.96
N VAL A 27 6.51 -4.04 -2.25
CA VAL A 27 7.63 -3.45 -2.99
C VAL A 27 7.34 -2.04 -3.48
N ARG A 28 6.06 -1.68 -3.63
CA ARG A 28 5.62 -0.32 -3.94
C ARG A 28 4.29 -0.02 -3.28
N GLN A 29 4.09 1.25 -2.97
CA GLN A 29 2.86 1.78 -2.40
C GLN A 29 2.59 3.17 -2.97
N ILE A 30 1.33 3.41 -3.32
CA ILE A 30 0.83 4.74 -3.66
C ILE A 30 -0.27 5.06 -2.68
N GLU A 31 -0.18 6.22 -2.06
CA GLU A 31 -1.22 6.76 -1.18
C GLU A 31 -1.82 7.97 -1.88
N VAL A 32 -3.12 7.94 -2.11
CA VAL A 32 -3.86 9.08 -2.66
C VAL A 32 -4.66 9.68 -1.53
N LEU A 33 -4.26 10.88 -1.10
CA LEU A 33 -4.92 11.69 -0.08
C LEU A 33 -5.63 12.87 -0.76
N SER A 34 -6.44 13.61 0.00
CA SER A 34 -7.09 14.82 -0.50
C SER A 34 -6.07 15.93 -0.78
N GLY A 35 -5.62 16.03 -2.03
CA GLY A 35 -4.71 17.07 -2.52
C GLY A 35 -3.25 16.67 -2.66
N GLU A 36 -2.89 15.44 -2.28
CA GLU A 36 -1.53 14.92 -2.47
C GLU A 36 -1.50 13.44 -2.86
N THR A 37 -0.36 13.02 -3.41
CA THR A 37 -0.10 11.63 -3.74
C THR A 37 1.32 11.29 -3.35
N VAL A 38 1.47 10.24 -2.56
CA VAL A 38 2.76 9.78 -2.03
C VAL A 38 3.13 8.47 -2.70
N CYS A 39 4.40 8.36 -3.09
CA CYS A 39 4.91 7.20 -3.83
C CYS A 39 6.10 6.60 -3.09
N LEU A 40 5.89 5.41 -2.54
CA LEU A 40 6.88 4.67 -1.75
C LEU A 40 7.34 3.43 -2.51
N THR A 41 8.61 3.09 -2.37
CA THR A 41 9.26 1.94 -3.04
C THR A 41 10.27 1.31 -2.10
N ILE A 42 10.77 0.11 -2.40
CA ILE A 42 11.85 -0.49 -1.59
C ILE A 42 13.12 0.38 -1.57
N GLU A 43 13.39 1.14 -2.63
CA GLU A 43 14.54 2.04 -2.71
C GLU A 43 14.33 3.33 -1.92
N ASN A 44 13.08 3.76 -1.78
CA ASN A 44 12.69 4.92 -1.00
C ASN A 44 11.44 4.61 -0.15
N PRO A 45 11.61 3.86 0.96
CA PRO A 45 10.50 3.29 1.71
C PRO A 45 9.87 4.27 2.69
N ILE A 46 10.45 5.47 2.87
CA ILE A 46 9.98 6.50 3.79
C ILE A 46 9.92 7.84 3.05
N GLN A 47 8.83 8.58 3.19
CA GLN A 47 8.68 9.95 2.72
C GLN A 47 7.91 10.76 3.78
N GLY A 48 8.58 11.66 4.49
CA GLY A 48 7.95 12.37 5.59
C GLY A 48 7.46 11.40 6.67
N GLU A 49 6.16 11.44 6.96
CA GLU A 49 5.49 10.53 7.92
C GLU A 49 5.01 9.22 7.26
N HIS A 50 5.13 9.08 5.93
CA HIS A 50 4.64 7.93 5.17
C HIS A 50 5.68 6.82 5.12
N LEU A 51 5.24 5.57 5.31
CA LEU A 51 6.07 4.37 5.37
C LEU A 51 5.50 3.29 4.45
N LEU A 52 6.38 2.66 3.66
CA LEU A 52 6.04 1.49 2.85
C LEU A 52 5.51 0.37 3.75
N CYS A 53 4.37 -0.21 3.37
CA CYS A 53 3.73 -1.30 4.12
C CYS A 53 4.75 -2.36 4.57
N ASP A 54 4.84 -2.58 5.87
CA ASP A 54 5.75 -3.52 6.51
C ASP A 54 5.12 -4.92 6.71
N LYS A 55 3.85 -5.07 6.36
CA LYS A 55 3.10 -6.33 6.45
C LYS A 55 3.33 -7.20 5.22
N GLU A 56 3.27 -8.51 5.40
CA GLU A 56 3.18 -9.44 4.27
C GLU A 56 1.77 -9.46 3.69
N LEU A 57 1.65 -9.93 2.44
CA LEU A 57 0.37 -10.10 1.76
C LEU A 57 -0.64 -10.88 2.62
N ASP A 58 -0.20 -11.92 3.33
CA ASP A 58 -1.07 -12.79 4.13
C ASP A 58 -1.62 -12.08 5.39
N ASP A 59 -0.95 -11.01 5.86
CA ASP A 59 -1.33 -10.24 7.05
C ASP A 59 -2.23 -9.03 6.72
N VAL A 60 -2.34 -8.69 5.44
CA VAL A 60 -3.27 -7.66 4.99
C VAL A 60 -4.67 -8.28 5.02
N SER A 61 -5.49 -7.92 6.02
CA SER A 61 -6.89 -8.34 6.04
C SER A 61 -7.62 -7.76 4.82
N PHE A 62 -7.87 -8.64 3.86
CA PHE A 62 -8.75 -8.43 2.72
C PHE A 62 -10.17 -8.68 3.21
N GLU A 63 -10.82 -7.68 3.79
CA GLU A 63 -12.28 -7.74 3.80
C GLU A 63 -12.73 -7.77 2.33
N GLU A 64 -13.35 -8.89 1.97
CA GLU A 64 -13.76 -9.22 0.61
C GLU A 64 -14.63 -8.09 0.06
N TRP A 65 -14.18 -7.48 -1.05
CA TRP A 65 -15.05 -6.67 -1.88
C TRP A 65 -15.95 -7.64 -2.66
N ILE A 66 -17.14 -7.92 -2.12
CA ILE A 66 -18.25 -8.57 -2.85
C ILE A 66 -18.93 -7.54 -3.75
#